data_AF-A0A553PY93-F1
#
_entry.id   AF-A0A553PY93-F1
#
_cell.length_a   1.000
_cell.length_b   1.000
_cell.length_c   1.000
_cell.angle_alpha   90.00
_cell.angle_beta   90.00
_cell.angle_gamma   90.00
#
_symmetry.space_group_name_H-M   'P 1'
#
loop_
_entity.id
_entity.type
_entity.pdbx_description
1 polymer ?
#
loop_
_entity_poly.entity_id
_entity_poly.type
_entity_poly.pdbx_seq_one_letter_code
_entity_poly.pdbx_strand_id
1 'polypeptide(L)'
;MQNQFGHSESQTKTAVSCCMSACVCVCVADYCAAFCTPCVSLSQYLNTVGEKLNPGIDVLWTGPKVVSQEISLASIEEVSAVLRRPPVIWDNIHANDYDPQRFFLGPYKNRPTALIPKLRGVLTNPNCEFELNFVALHTLAQWCRSRADSTGGDDPNSDYNPHDALQLALTDLLVEFGKSEHPSEQRCIRTPAAGENPLFHAEPLQRSDLTLLSELFYLPYEHGDTATRMLRELHWLITHSCSLPQSEEWHRRAKAFDQMCDAVVQMFNRLSNAANRLILYDLYNYICDIKSGVCLARAHVTALGGRDPHPALALTDDPEPWGFRGGLSGEFQRMLPSHGNRDLFRIPPKTRIYSIRAWTTRDQVTHFFFI
;
A
#
# COMPACT_ATOMS: atom_id res chain seq x y z
N MET A 1 -31.06 -12.74 -17.34
CA MET A 1 -30.89 -11.41 -16.72
C MET A 1 -29.72 -10.63 -17.31
N GLN A 2 -28.49 -11.16 -17.35
CA GLN A 2 -27.31 -10.45 -17.88
C GLN A 2 -27.48 -9.84 -19.29
N ASN A 3 -28.07 -10.57 -20.24
CA ASN A 3 -28.30 -10.05 -21.60
C ASN A 3 -29.29 -8.85 -21.63
N GLN A 4 -30.38 -8.94 -20.86
CA GLN A 4 -31.37 -7.85 -20.77
C GLN A 4 -30.76 -6.61 -20.10
N PHE A 5 -29.93 -6.80 -19.07
CA PHE A 5 -29.22 -5.70 -18.43
C PHE A 5 -28.24 -5.01 -19.38
N GLY A 6 -27.43 -5.78 -20.13
CA GLY A 6 -26.52 -5.25 -21.14
C GLY A 6 -27.23 -4.49 -22.26
N HIS A 7 -28.42 -4.93 -22.68
CA HIS A 7 -29.26 -4.18 -23.64
C HIS A 7 -29.70 -2.83 -23.09
N SER A 8 -30.28 -2.81 -21.89
CA SER A 8 -30.77 -1.57 -21.24
C SER A 8 -29.65 -0.56 -21.06
N GLU A 9 -28.50 -1.02 -20.57
CA GLU A 9 -27.33 -0.19 -20.34
C GLU A 9 -26.77 0.40 -21.65
N SER A 10 -26.62 -0.43 -22.69
CA SER A 10 -26.10 0.02 -24.00
C SER A 10 -27.02 1.04 -24.65
N GLN A 11 -28.34 0.82 -24.60
CA GLN A 11 -29.33 1.73 -25.16
C GLN A 11 -29.31 3.08 -24.44
N THR A 12 -29.36 3.07 -23.10
CA THR A 12 -29.42 4.30 -22.30
C THR A 12 -28.15 5.14 -22.51
N LYS A 13 -26.98 4.51 -22.45
CA LYS A 13 -25.68 5.21 -22.59
C LYS A 13 -25.46 5.72 -24.01
N THR A 14 -25.89 4.97 -25.02
CA THR A 14 -25.85 5.43 -26.42
C THR A 14 -26.77 6.63 -26.65
N ALA A 15 -27.99 6.59 -26.12
CA ALA A 15 -28.93 7.70 -26.26
C ALA A 15 -28.39 9.00 -25.64
N VAL A 16 -27.77 8.92 -24.46
CA VAL A 16 -27.11 10.06 -23.82
C VAL A 16 -25.94 10.58 -24.67
N SER A 17 -25.10 9.69 -25.19
CA SER A 17 -23.96 10.04 -26.03
C SER A 17 -24.38 10.79 -27.31
N CYS A 18 -25.46 10.38 -27.97
CA CYS A 18 -25.98 11.06 -29.17
C CYS A 18 -26.42 12.52 -28.92
N CYS A 19 -26.72 12.87 -27.66
CA CYS A 19 -27.09 14.23 -27.26
C CYS A 19 -25.89 15.09 -26.85
N MET A 20 -24.67 14.54 -26.86
CA MET A 20 -23.45 15.20 -26.44
C MET A 20 -22.47 15.38 -27.61
N SER A 21 -21.77 16.51 -27.65
CA SER A 21 -20.70 16.76 -28.63
C SER A 21 -19.30 16.37 -28.12
N ALA A 22 -19.23 15.62 -27.01
CA ALA A 22 -17.99 15.28 -26.30
C ALA A 22 -17.63 13.79 -26.43
N CYS A 23 -16.37 13.45 -26.18
CA CYS A 23 -15.94 12.06 -26.02
C CYS A 23 -16.61 11.45 -24.78
N VAL A 24 -17.20 10.26 -24.92
CA VAL A 24 -17.94 9.58 -23.85
C VAL A 24 -17.22 8.28 -23.49
N CYS A 25 -16.84 8.15 -22.23
CA CYS A 25 -16.35 6.90 -21.64
C CYS A 25 -17.43 6.29 -20.75
N VAL A 26 -17.52 4.96 -20.75
CA VAL A 26 -18.51 4.22 -19.98
C VAL A 26 -17.83 3.16 -19.11
N CYS A 27 -18.14 3.19 -17.81
CA CYS A 27 -17.89 2.03 -16.94
C CYS A 27 -19.04 1.03 -17.09
N VAL A 28 -18.68 -0.21 -17.44
CA VAL A 28 -19.62 -1.35 -17.53
C VAL A 28 -19.77 -2.01 -16.16
N ALA A 29 -20.83 -2.79 -15.93
CA ALA A 29 -21.03 -3.49 -14.66
C ALA A 29 -19.96 -4.56 -14.41
N ASP A 30 -19.71 -5.42 -15.39
CA ASP A 30 -18.60 -6.37 -15.36
C ASP A 30 -17.31 -5.67 -15.83
N TYR A 31 -16.76 -4.74 -15.04
CA TYR A 31 -15.59 -3.92 -15.43
C TYR A 31 -14.22 -4.57 -15.20
N CYS A 32 -14.19 -5.82 -14.73
CA CYS A 32 -12.98 -6.62 -14.59
C CYS A 32 -13.26 -8.10 -14.86
N ALA A 33 -12.22 -8.87 -15.18
CA ALA A 33 -12.38 -10.28 -15.55
C ALA A 33 -13.04 -11.11 -14.43
N ALA A 34 -12.70 -10.84 -13.16
CA ALA A 34 -13.27 -11.53 -12.01
C ALA A 34 -14.79 -11.32 -11.84
N PHE A 35 -15.37 -10.29 -12.45
CA PHE A 35 -16.82 -10.05 -12.40
C PHE A 35 -17.55 -10.72 -13.58
N CYS A 36 -16.83 -11.09 -14.63
CA CYS A 36 -17.41 -11.73 -15.80
C CYS A 36 -17.82 -13.17 -15.50
N THR A 37 -19.07 -13.53 -15.86
CA THR A 37 -19.58 -14.89 -15.72
C THR A 37 -19.91 -15.49 -17.09
N PRO A 38 -19.43 -16.71 -17.43
CA PRO A 38 -18.49 -17.54 -16.65
C PRO A 38 -17.02 -17.08 -16.76
N CYS A 39 -16.68 -16.31 -17.79
CA CYS A 39 -15.38 -15.69 -18.02
C CYS A 39 -15.55 -14.53 -19.02
N VAL A 40 -14.47 -13.80 -19.35
CA VAL A 40 -14.52 -12.63 -20.26
C VAL A 40 -15.04 -13.03 -21.64
N SER A 41 -14.38 -14.00 -22.30
CA SER A 41 -14.72 -14.47 -23.65
C SER A 41 -16.15 -15.00 -23.81
N LEU A 42 -16.72 -15.59 -22.77
CA LEU A 42 -18.07 -16.18 -22.78
C LEU A 42 -19.12 -15.33 -22.06
N SER A 43 -18.78 -14.12 -21.59
CA SER A 43 -19.74 -13.24 -20.92
C SER A 43 -20.81 -12.77 -21.89
N GLN A 44 -22.05 -13.19 -21.67
CA GLN A 44 -23.19 -12.72 -22.47
C GLN A 44 -23.37 -11.20 -22.34
N TYR A 45 -23.10 -10.66 -21.17
CA TYR A 45 -23.19 -9.23 -20.90
C TYR A 45 -22.17 -8.45 -21.73
N LEU A 46 -20.88 -8.80 -21.65
CA LEU A 46 -19.85 -8.09 -22.40
C LEU A 46 -19.98 -8.28 -23.90
N ASN A 47 -20.38 -9.47 -24.38
CA ASN A 47 -20.69 -9.66 -25.79
C ASN A 47 -21.77 -8.66 -26.23
N THR A 48 -22.88 -8.57 -25.51
CA THR A 48 -23.96 -7.62 -25.80
C THR A 48 -23.49 -6.16 -25.79
N VAL A 49 -22.65 -5.77 -24.83
CA VAL A 49 -22.03 -4.42 -24.82
C VAL A 49 -21.18 -4.22 -26.07
N GLY A 50 -20.37 -5.21 -26.44
CA GLY A 50 -19.56 -5.17 -27.65
C GLY A 50 -20.38 -4.99 -28.92
N GLU A 51 -21.51 -5.70 -29.06
CA GLU A 51 -22.35 -5.63 -30.26
C GLU A 51 -23.20 -4.37 -30.35
N LYS A 52 -23.71 -3.87 -29.21
CA LYS A 52 -24.81 -2.88 -29.20
C LYS A 52 -24.41 -1.51 -28.71
N LEU A 53 -23.33 -1.36 -27.94
CA LEU A 53 -22.85 -0.04 -27.54
C LEU A 53 -22.30 0.69 -28.77
N ASN A 54 -22.65 1.98 -28.91
CA ASN A 54 -22.16 2.81 -30.01
C ASN A 54 -20.62 2.70 -30.13
N PRO A 55 -20.07 2.39 -31.31
CA PRO A 55 -18.62 2.25 -31.52
C PRO A 55 -17.78 3.47 -31.13
N GLY A 56 -18.37 4.67 -31.11
CA GLY A 56 -17.69 5.90 -30.68
C GLY A 56 -17.61 6.09 -29.16
N ILE A 57 -18.20 5.20 -28.36
CA ILE A 57 -18.12 5.22 -26.90
C ILE A 57 -16.99 4.31 -26.43
N ASP A 58 -16.08 4.87 -25.64
CA ASP A 58 -14.98 4.13 -25.04
C ASP A 58 -15.45 3.38 -23.78
N VAL A 59 -14.86 2.23 -23.49
CA VAL A 59 -15.23 1.36 -22.36
C VAL A 59 -14.09 1.30 -21.35
N LEU A 60 -14.41 1.58 -20.08
CA LEU A 60 -13.48 1.49 -18.97
C LEU A 60 -13.29 0.03 -18.53
N TRP A 61 -12.06 -0.33 -18.20
CA TRP A 61 -11.68 -1.69 -17.77
C TRP A 61 -10.56 -1.65 -16.72
N THR A 62 -10.68 -2.41 -15.63
CA THR A 62 -9.68 -2.39 -14.54
C THR A 62 -8.67 -3.55 -14.61
N GLY A 63 -8.78 -4.42 -15.63
CA GLY A 63 -7.92 -5.59 -15.82
C GLY A 63 -8.54 -6.89 -15.26
N PRO A 64 -7.71 -7.88 -14.89
CA PRO A 64 -8.19 -9.15 -14.34
C PRO A 64 -9.00 -9.01 -13.04
N LYS A 65 -8.75 -7.97 -12.23
CA LYS A 65 -9.41 -7.69 -10.95
C LYS A 65 -9.74 -6.21 -10.83
N VAL A 66 -10.48 -5.85 -9.77
CA VAL A 66 -10.72 -4.44 -9.41
C VAL A 66 -9.39 -3.72 -9.19
N VAL A 67 -8.52 -4.30 -8.35
CA VAL A 67 -7.11 -3.91 -8.20
C VAL A 67 -6.28 -4.99 -8.90
N SER A 68 -5.72 -4.70 -10.07
CA SER A 68 -4.99 -5.70 -10.85
C SER A 68 -3.51 -5.73 -10.46
N GLN A 69 -2.98 -6.89 -10.06
CA GLN A 69 -1.54 -7.03 -9.79
C GLN A 69 -0.71 -6.86 -11.07
N GLU A 70 -1.22 -7.40 -12.18
CA GLU A 70 -0.66 -7.31 -13.52
C GLU A 70 -1.80 -7.14 -14.52
N ILE A 71 -1.54 -6.42 -15.61
CA ILE A 71 -2.37 -6.42 -16.81
C ILE A 71 -1.48 -6.87 -17.96
N SER A 72 -1.81 -8.01 -18.58
CA SER A 72 -1.00 -8.63 -19.63
C SER A 72 -1.56 -8.31 -21.02
N LEU A 73 -0.70 -8.41 -22.05
CA LEU A 73 -1.12 -8.24 -23.46
C LEU A 73 -2.27 -9.19 -23.82
N ALA A 74 -2.14 -10.46 -23.44
CA ALA A 74 -3.16 -11.48 -23.70
C ALA A 74 -4.51 -11.14 -23.05
N SER A 75 -4.50 -10.62 -21.82
CA SER A 75 -5.74 -10.22 -21.13
C SER A 75 -6.44 -9.04 -21.83
N ILE A 76 -5.67 -8.11 -22.40
CA ILE A 76 -6.22 -6.98 -23.16
C ILE A 76 -6.71 -7.43 -24.53
N GLU A 77 -6.04 -8.36 -25.19
CA GLU A 77 -6.51 -8.95 -26.45
C GLU A 77 -7.84 -9.69 -26.28
N GLU A 78 -7.99 -10.48 -25.20
CA GLU A 78 -9.24 -11.19 -24.90
C GLU A 78 -10.40 -10.20 -24.73
N VAL A 79 -10.27 -9.21 -23.84
CA VAL A 79 -11.37 -8.26 -23.58
C VAL A 79 -11.64 -7.37 -24.79
N SER A 80 -10.62 -6.98 -25.56
CA SER A 80 -10.78 -6.18 -26.78
C SER A 80 -11.58 -6.92 -27.86
N ALA A 81 -11.39 -8.25 -27.97
CA ALA A 81 -12.15 -9.07 -28.90
C ALA A 81 -13.64 -9.11 -28.55
N VAL A 82 -13.97 -9.23 -27.26
CA VAL A 82 -15.36 -9.27 -26.78
C VAL A 82 -16.02 -7.89 -26.86
N LEU A 83 -15.33 -6.84 -26.41
CA LEU A 83 -15.82 -5.47 -26.48
C LEU A 83 -15.83 -4.90 -27.90
N ARG A 84 -15.12 -5.52 -28.84
CA ARG A 84 -14.95 -5.07 -30.24
C ARG A 84 -14.31 -3.68 -30.35
N ARG A 85 -13.51 -3.29 -29.36
CA ARG A 85 -12.78 -2.02 -29.29
C ARG A 85 -11.66 -2.08 -28.24
N PRO A 86 -10.58 -1.30 -28.39
CA PRO A 86 -9.59 -1.11 -27.35
C PRO A 86 -10.21 -0.50 -26.08
N PRO A 87 -9.95 -1.04 -24.88
CA PRO A 87 -10.45 -0.43 -23.65
C PRO A 87 -9.66 0.82 -23.25
N VAL A 88 -10.26 1.65 -22.42
CA VAL A 88 -9.56 2.63 -21.58
C VAL A 88 -9.33 1.98 -20.23
N ILE A 89 -8.08 1.89 -19.77
CA ILE A 89 -7.80 1.33 -18.45
C ILE A 89 -8.24 2.31 -17.38
N TRP A 90 -9.05 1.85 -16.43
CA TRP A 90 -9.26 2.50 -15.14
C TRP A 90 -8.38 1.75 -14.13
N ASP A 91 -7.20 2.27 -13.82
CA ASP A 91 -6.21 1.55 -13.02
C ASP A 91 -6.31 1.91 -11.54
N ASN A 92 -6.64 0.92 -10.71
CA ASN A 92 -6.73 1.06 -9.26
C ASN A 92 -5.47 0.58 -8.53
N ILE A 93 -4.32 0.42 -9.22
CA ILE A 93 -3.07 -0.04 -8.59
C ILE A 93 -2.61 0.85 -7.42
N HIS A 94 -2.97 2.13 -7.41
CA HIS A 94 -2.66 3.07 -6.32
C HIS A 94 -3.89 3.50 -5.50
N ALA A 95 -5.07 2.91 -5.73
CA ALA A 95 -6.27 3.23 -4.96
C ALA A 95 -6.17 2.67 -3.54
N ASN A 96 -6.59 3.44 -2.53
CA ASN A 96 -6.63 3.01 -1.12
C ASN A 96 -8.00 3.22 -0.43
N ASP A 97 -9.04 3.63 -1.17
CA ASP A 97 -10.41 3.82 -0.66
C ASP A 97 -11.01 2.58 0.03
N TYR A 98 -10.56 1.39 -0.34
CA TYR A 98 -10.97 0.12 0.26
C TYR A 98 -10.27 -0.23 1.58
N ASP A 99 -9.19 0.46 1.96
CA ASP A 99 -8.45 0.21 3.20
C ASP A 99 -7.76 1.49 3.72
N PRO A 100 -8.36 2.19 4.71
CA PRO A 100 -7.85 3.46 5.20
C PRO A 100 -6.52 3.35 5.98
N GLN A 101 -6.06 2.13 6.30
CA GLN A 101 -4.76 1.93 6.95
C GLN A 101 -3.60 1.88 5.94
N ARG A 102 -3.90 1.93 4.63
CA ARG A 102 -2.92 1.79 3.56
C ARG A 102 -2.85 3.04 2.70
N PHE A 103 -1.67 3.28 2.15
CA PHE A 103 -1.46 4.15 1.00
C PHE A 103 -0.32 3.56 0.16
N PHE A 104 -0.16 4.06 -1.06
CA PHE A 104 0.76 3.49 -2.05
C PHE A 104 1.65 4.57 -2.65
N LEU A 105 2.96 4.45 -2.36
CA LEU A 105 4.04 5.31 -2.80
C LEU A 105 5.09 4.54 -3.65
N GLY A 106 4.76 3.32 -4.07
CA GLY A 106 5.52 2.57 -5.07
C GLY A 106 5.25 3.04 -6.50
N PRO A 107 6.07 2.61 -7.49
CA PRO A 107 5.96 3.03 -8.87
C PRO A 107 4.80 2.34 -9.60
N TYR A 108 4.30 2.97 -10.66
CA TYR A 108 3.43 2.29 -11.64
C TYR A 108 4.17 1.05 -12.20
N LYS A 109 3.58 -0.14 -12.14
CA LYS A 109 4.33 -1.39 -12.42
C LYS A 109 3.41 -2.50 -12.94
N ASN A 110 4.00 -3.49 -13.62
CA ASN A 110 3.33 -4.69 -14.16
C ASN A 110 2.24 -4.38 -15.20
N ARG A 111 2.47 -3.34 -16.00
CA ARG A 111 1.74 -3.03 -17.23
C ARG A 111 2.80 -2.83 -18.30
N PRO A 112 3.12 -3.83 -19.13
CA PRO A 112 4.15 -3.68 -20.14
C PRO A 112 3.86 -2.50 -21.07
N THR A 113 4.89 -1.74 -21.45
CA THR A 113 4.78 -0.57 -22.36
C THR A 113 4.18 -0.95 -23.72
N ALA A 114 4.33 -2.21 -24.13
CA ALA A 114 3.66 -2.81 -25.29
C ALA A 114 2.11 -2.76 -25.23
N LEU A 115 1.50 -2.49 -24.07
CA LEU A 115 0.06 -2.27 -23.95
C LEU A 115 -0.39 -0.92 -24.53
N ILE A 116 0.46 0.12 -24.46
CA ILE A 116 0.09 1.48 -24.85
C ILE A 116 -0.53 1.53 -26.27
N PRO A 117 0.00 0.86 -27.32
CA PRO A 117 -0.65 0.82 -28.64
C PRO A 117 -1.95 0.01 -28.73
N LYS A 118 -2.24 -0.86 -27.75
CA LYS A 118 -3.45 -1.71 -27.70
C LYS A 118 -4.58 -1.10 -26.85
N LEU A 119 -4.34 0.06 -26.24
CA LEU A 119 -5.29 0.75 -25.37
C LEU A 119 -5.76 2.05 -26.02
N ARG A 120 -6.96 2.48 -25.65
CA ARG A 120 -7.44 3.83 -25.97
C ARG A 120 -6.83 4.88 -25.05
N GLY A 121 -6.57 4.51 -23.80
CA GLY A 121 -5.99 5.39 -22.79
C GLY A 121 -5.85 4.70 -21.45
N VAL A 122 -5.24 5.38 -20.49
CA VAL A 122 -5.12 4.96 -19.09
C VAL A 122 -5.54 6.12 -18.20
N LEU A 123 -6.46 5.86 -17.27
CA LEU A 123 -6.90 6.74 -16.21
C LEU A 123 -6.56 6.04 -14.90
N THR A 124 -5.63 6.60 -14.12
CA THR A 124 -5.35 6.07 -12.79
C THR A 124 -6.33 6.65 -11.77
N ASN A 125 -6.82 5.78 -10.88
CA ASN A 125 -7.53 6.15 -9.67
C ASN A 125 -6.58 5.92 -8.49
N PRO A 126 -5.94 6.98 -7.97
CA PRO A 126 -4.84 6.84 -7.03
C PRO A 126 -5.36 6.91 -5.58
N ASN A 127 -4.49 7.24 -4.62
CA ASN A 127 -4.86 7.35 -3.20
C ASN A 127 -5.89 8.47 -3.00
N CYS A 128 -6.69 8.37 -1.94
CA CYS A 128 -7.63 9.40 -1.52
C CYS A 128 -6.91 10.70 -1.15
N GLU A 129 -5.77 10.59 -0.49
CA GLU A 129 -4.93 11.72 -0.06
C GLU A 129 -4.22 12.34 -1.28
N PHE A 130 -4.49 13.61 -1.52
CA PHE A 130 -4.08 14.28 -2.76
C PHE A 130 -2.57 14.32 -2.91
N GLU A 131 -1.84 14.70 -1.85
CA GLU A 131 -0.40 14.91 -1.89
C GLU A 131 0.39 13.60 -2.01
N LEU A 132 -0.22 12.47 -1.61
CA LEU A 132 0.41 11.15 -1.67
C LEU A 132 0.44 10.56 -3.09
N ASN A 133 -0.21 11.23 -4.05
CA ASN A 133 -0.32 10.78 -5.43
C ASN A 133 0.83 11.21 -6.34
N PHE A 134 1.81 11.95 -5.81
CA PHE A 134 2.95 12.45 -6.59
C PHE A 134 3.67 11.32 -7.33
N VAL A 135 4.10 10.26 -6.63
CA VAL A 135 4.83 9.15 -7.24
C VAL A 135 3.96 8.37 -8.23
N ALA A 136 2.69 8.13 -7.89
CA ALA A 136 1.76 7.42 -8.76
C ALA A 136 1.61 8.12 -10.13
N LEU A 137 1.37 9.44 -10.11
CA LEU A 137 1.20 10.24 -11.32
C LEU A 137 2.52 10.43 -12.08
N HIS A 138 3.62 10.67 -11.36
CA HIS A 138 4.94 10.89 -11.95
C HIS A 138 5.44 9.66 -12.70
N THR A 139 5.34 8.49 -12.07
CA THR A 139 5.78 7.21 -12.66
C THR A 139 4.85 6.75 -13.79
N LEU A 140 3.53 6.98 -13.69
CA LEU A 140 2.61 6.79 -14.82
C LEU A 140 2.97 7.69 -16.01
N ALA A 141 3.30 8.96 -15.77
CA ALA A 141 3.69 9.88 -16.83
C ALA A 141 4.98 9.44 -17.53
N GLN A 142 5.95 8.90 -16.77
CA GLN A 142 7.16 8.28 -17.34
C GLN A 142 6.82 7.06 -18.20
N TRP A 143 5.94 6.18 -17.74
CA TRP A 143 5.45 5.02 -18.51
C TRP A 143 4.74 5.43 -19.80
N CYS A 144 3.90 6.47 -19.77
CA CYS A 144 3.24 6.98 -20.97
C CYS A 144 4.22 7.53 -22.00
N ARG A 145 5.33 8.16 -21.56
CA ARG A 145 6.36 8.74 -22.43
C ARG A 145 7.28 7.70 -23.06
N SER A 146 7.45 6.52 -22.46
CA SER A 146 8.31 5.48 -23.04
C SER A 146 7.83 4.99 -24.42
N ARG A 147 6.61 5.32 -24.85
CA ARG A 147 6.13 5.15 -26.23
C ARG A 147 6.54 6.29 -27.17
N ALA A 148 6.57 7.53 -26.69
CA ALA A 148 6.75 8.73 -27.53
C ALA A 148 8.12 8.76 -28.23
N ASP A 149 9.14 8.20 -27.57
CA ASP A 149 10.53 8.27 -28.05
C ASP A 149 10.90 7.13 -29.03
N SER A 150 9.98 6.19 -29.29
CA SER A 150 10.19 5.06 -30.22
C SER A 150 10.01 5.42 -31.71
N THR A 151 9.85 6.71 -32.05
CA THR A 151 9.80 7.19 -33.44
C THR A 151 11.20 7.55 -33.97
N GLY A 152 12.05 6.53 -34.12
CA GLY A 152 13.30 6.64 -34.87
C GLY A 152 14.54 6.25 -34.08
N GLY A 153 14.89 4.97 -34.13
CA GLY A 153 16.17 4.45 -33.64
C GLY A 153 15.98 3.21 -32.78
N ASP A 154 16.67 2.14 -33.16
CA ASP A 154 16.81 0.89 -32.40
C ASP A 154 17.56 1.13 -31.07
N ASP A 155 16.95 1.85 -30.12
CA ASP A 155 17.41 1.84 -28.74
C ASP A 155 16.64 0.78 -27.94
N PRO A 156 17.23 -0.39 -27.67
CA PRO A 156 16.62 -1.44 -26.85
C PRO A 156 16.44 -1.02 -25.38
N ASN A 157 16.81 0.21 -24.99
CA ASN A 157 16.74 0.74 -23.63
C ASN A 157 15.56 1.72 -23.38
N SER A 158 14.61 1.84 -24.31
CA SER A 158 13.37 2.63 -24.16
C SER A 158 12.28 1.93 -23.30
N ASP A 159 12.63 0.92 -22.51
CA ASP A 159 11.64 0.20 -21.71
C ASP A 159 11.56 0.79 -20.31
N TYR A 160 10.37 1.27 -19.96
CA TYR A 160 10.09 1.86 -18.65
C TYR A 160 10.58 0.94 -17.52
N ASN A 161 11.53 1.42 -16.70
CA ASN A 161 12.01 0.72 -15.52
C ASN A 161 11.33 1.30 -14.26
N PRO A 162 10.51 0.52 -13.54
CA PRO A 162 9.82 1.01 -12.34
C PRO A 162 10.76 1.50 -11.24
N HIS A 163 11.95 0.90 -11.10
CA HIS A 163 12.93 1.29 -10.09
C HIS A 163 13.51 2.66 -10.41
N ASP A 164 14.00 2.87 -11.63
CA ASP A 164 14.58 4.14 -12.05
C ASP A 164 13.52 5.26 -12.03
N ALA A 165 12.30 4.93 -12.46
CA ALA A 165 11.18 5.85 -12.42
C ALA A 165 10.82 6.29 -10.99
N LEU A 166 10.85 5.35 -10.03
CA LEU A 166 10.66 5.65 -8.61
C LEU A 166 11.77 6.56 -8.09
N GLN A 167 13.05 6.26 -8.38
CA GLN A 167 14.17 7.07 -7.88
C GLN A 167 14.10 8.52 -8.37
N LEU A 168 13.70 8.73 -9.62
CA LEU A 168 13.45 10.06 -10.16
C LEU A 168 12.28 10.74 -9.45
N ALA A 169 11.15 10.04 -9.31
CA ALA A 169 9.96 10.59 -8.64
C ALA A 169 10.23 10.98 -7.17
N LEU A 170 10.98 10.17 -6.42
CA LEU A 170 11.36 10.48 -5.04
C LEU A 170 12.33 11.66 -4.94
N THR A 171 13.21 11.81 -5.93
CA THR A 171 14.11 12.97 -5.99
C THR A 171 13.33 14.26 -6.21
N ASP A 172 12.33 14.25 -7.08
CA ASP A 172 11.49 15.41 -7.33
C ASP A 172 10.54 15.68 -6.14
N LEU A 173 9.99 14.62 -5.53
CA LEU A 173 9.15 14.74 -4.33
C LEU A 173 9.90 15.38 -3.15
N LEU A 174 11.21 15.11 -3.00
CA LEU A 174 12.03 15.76 -1.98
C LEU A 174 12.05 17.29 -2.14
N VAL A 175 12.02 17.79 -3.37
CA VAL A 175 11.95 19.24 -3.64
C VAL A 175 10.59 19.79 -3.17
N GLU A 176 9.50 19.07 -3.40
CA GLU A 176 8.15 19.47 -2.95
C GLU A 176 8.04 19.56 -1.42
N PHE A 177 8.66 18.63 -0.68
CA PHE A 177 8.75 18.70 0.78
C PHE A 177 9.50 19.93 1.30
N GLY A 178 10.42 20.49 0.49
CA GLY A 178 11.19 21.69 0.80
C GLY A 178 10.45 23.01 0.56
N LYS A 179 9.29 22.99 -0.12
CA LYS A 179 8.50 24.20 -0.37
C LYS A 179 7.71 24.59 0.89
N SER A 180 7.71 25.87 1.25
CA SER A 180 6.90 26.43 2.34
C SER A 180 5.77 27.29 1.76
N GLU A 181 4.56 27.19 2.30
CA GLU A 181 3.42 28.03 1.91
C GLU A 181 3.59 29.51 2.30
N HIS A 182 4.44 29.79 3.30
CA HIS A 182 4.67 31.13 3.81
C HIS A 182 6.16 31.51 3.72
N PRO A 183 6.63 32.04 2.57
CA PRO A 183 8.00 32.53 2.44
C PRO A 183 8.34 33.63 3.47
N SER A 184 7.33 34.33 4.00
CA SER A 184 7.46 35.38 5.03
C SER A 184 7.59 34.86 6.46
N GLU A 185 7.28 33.59 6.73
CA GLU A 185 7.55 32.92 8.01
C GLU A 185 8.79 32.02 7.92
N GLN A 186 9.84 32.50 7.25
CA GLN A 186 11.18 32.08 7.65
C GLN A 186 11.32 32.46 9.12
N ARG A 187 11.06 31.51 10.03
CA ARG A 187 11.32 31.63 11.46
C ARG A 187 12.66 32.34 11.59
N CYS A 188 12.61 33.58 12.11
CA CYS A 188 13.80 34.36 12.38
C CYS A 188 14.70 33.47 13.25
N ILE A 189 15.77 32.95 12.65
CA ILE A 189 16.70 32.04 13.31
C ILE A 189 17.41 32.90 14.36
N ARG A 190 16.90 32.90 15.59
CA ARG A 190 17.67 33.36 16.74
C ARG A 190 18.73 32.30 16.97
N THR A 191 20.00 32.65 16.78
CA THR A 191 21.09 31.87 17.35
C THR A 191 20.90 31.89 18.87
N PRO A 192 20.85 30.73 19.56
CA PRO A 192 20.71 30.71 21.00
C PRO A 192 21.91 31.42 21.63
N ALA A 193 21.66 32.26 22.62
CA ALA A 193 22.75 32.87 23.40
C ALA A 193 23.47 31.78 24.21
N ALA A 194 24.75 32.02 24.54
CA ALA A 194 25.55 31.07 25.32
C ALA A 194 24.87 30.78 26.67
N GLY A 195 24.28 29.58 26.81
CA GLY A 195 23.57 29.13 28.01
C GLY A 195 22.11 28.69 27.79
N GLU A 196 21.53 28.90 26.60
CA GLU A 196 20.20 28.39 26.26
C GLU A 196 20.26 26.94 25.75
N ASN A 197 19.21 26.16 26.03
CA ASN A 197 19.07 24.81 25.46
C ASN A 197 19.21 24.90 23.93
N PRO A 198 19.97 23.99 23.29
CA PRO A 198 20.09 24.00 21.83
C PRO A 198 18.69 23.96 21.23
N LEU A 199 18.39 24.94 20.38
CA LEU A 199 17.18 24.91 19.56
C LEU A 199 17.18 23.57 18.84
N PHE A 200 16.06 22.84 18.94
CA PHE A 200 15.92 21.55 18.28
C PHE A 200 15.89 21.79 16.77
N HIS A 201 17.07 21.84 16.16
CA HIS A 201 17.22 21.90 14.71
C HIS A 201 16.94 20.50 14.19
N ALA A 202 15.71 20.29 13.73
CA ALA A 202 15.37 19.05 13.06
C ALA A 202 16.29 18.87 11.85
N GLU A 203 16.98 17.75 11.80
CA GLU A 203 17.82 17.41 10.65
C GLU A 203 16.98 17.44 9.36
N PRO A 204 17.53 17.93 8.23
CA PRO A 204 16.79 18.03 6.99
C PRO A 204 16.37 16.65 6.49
N LEU A 205 15.20 16.59 5.87
CA LEU A 205 14.70 15.40 5.17
C LEU A 205 15.66 15.01 4.04
N GLN A 206 15.95 13.71 3.93
CA GLN A 206 16.88 13.16 2.95
C GLN A 206 16.15 12.29 1.92
N ARG A 207 16.79 12.05 0.77
CA ARG A 207 16.28 11.11 -0.24
C ARG A 207 16.08 9.71 0.34
N SER A 208 17.00 9.26 1.19
CA SER A 208 16.91 7.94 1.85
C SER A 208 15.67 7.78 2.73
N ASP A 209 15.19 8.87 3.33
CA ASP A 209 13.95 8.85 4.12
C ASP A 209 12.74 8.59 3.23
N LEU A 210 12.70 9.21 2.04
CA LEU A 210 11.64 9.00 1.07
C LEU A 210 11.72 7.61 0.41
N THR A 211 12.93 7.09 0.18
CA THR A 211 13.13 5.70 -0.23
C THR A 211 12.56 4.76 0.82
N LEU A 212 12.93 4.94 2.09
CA LEU A 212 12.40 4.11 3.18
C LEU A 212 10.87 4.22 3.29
N LEU A 213 10.32 5.43 3.19
CA LEU A 213 8.87 5.64 3.20
C LEU A 213 8.18 4.86 2.07
N SER A 214 8.74 4.92 0.86
CA SER A 214 8.20 4.19 -0.30
C SER A 214 8.30 2.67 -0.11
N GLU A 215 9.34 2.16 0.54
CA GLU A 215 9.49 0.73 0.78
C GLU A 215 8.51 0.21 1.84
N LEU A 216 8.18 1.03 2.84
CA LEU A 216 7.19 0.72 3.87
C LEU A 216 5.77 0.74 3.29
N PHE A 217 5.47 1.67 2.39
CA PHE A 217 4.15 1.89 1.78
C PHE A 217 4.20 1.72 0.26
N TYR A 218 4.60 0.53 -0.19
CA TYR A 218 4.99 0.30 -1.58
C TYR A 218 3.80 0.10 -2.53
N LEU A 219 3.29 -1.14 -2.69
CA LEU A 219 2.20 -1.46 -3.61
C LEU A 219 1.17 -2.41 -2.98
N PRO A 220 -0.02 -2.58 -3.58
CA PRO A 220 -1.09 -3.39 -2.99
C PRO A 220 -0.74 -4.85 -2.72
N TYR A 221 0.20 -5.42 -3.47
CA TYR A 221 0.54 -6.84 -3.47
C TYR A 221 1.97 -7.15 -3.07
N GLU A 222 2.79 -6.13 -2.78
CA GLU A 222 4.19 -6.30 -2.41
C GLU A 222 4.66 -5.14 -1.54
N HIS A 223 5.55 -5.45 -0.60
CA HIS A 223 6.30 -4.47 0.18
C HIS A 223 7.63 -4.17 -0.51
N GLY A 224 8.26 -3.05 -0.18
CA GLY A 224 9.63 -2.79 -0.58
C GLY A 224 10.64 -3.69 0.14
N ASP A 225 11.90 -3.60 -0.27
CA ASP A 225 12.95 -4.51 0.18
C ASP A 225 13.23 -4.35 1.69
N THR A 226 13.33 -3.11 2.18
CA THR A 226 13.53 -2.85 3.61
C THR A 226 12.39 -3.38 4.46
N ALA A 227 11.13 -3.12 4.09
CA ALA A 227 9.96 -3.62 4.83
C ALA A 227 9.92 -5.15 4.86
N THR A 228 10.15 -5.80 3.72
CA THR A 228 10.24 -7.27 3.61
C THR A 228 11.36 -7.81 4.51
N ARG A 229 12.53 -7.15 4.52
CA ARG A 229 13.67 -7.52 5.37
C ARG A 229 13.34 -7.36 6.86
N MET A 230 12.74 -6.24 7.26
CA MET A 230 12.33 -6.00 8.65
C MET A 230 11.40 -7.11 9.16
N LEU A 231 10.39 -7.49 8.37
CA LEU A 231 9.46 -8.56 8.72
C LEU A 231 10.17 -9.92 8.82
N ARG A 232 11.09 -10.24 7.90
CA ARG A 232 11.92 -11.46 7.93
C ARG A 232 12.82 -11.53 9.16
N GLU A 233 13.49 -10.43 9.50
CA GLU A 233 14.34 -10.34 10.70
C GLU A 233 13.51 -10.52 11.97
N LEU A 234 12.39 -9.81 12.09
CA LEU A 234 11.51 -9.92 13.25
C LEU A 234 11.00 -11.36 13.44
N HIS A 235 10.53 -11.99 12.37
CA HIS A 235 10.07 -13.37 12.43
C HIS A 235 11.19 -14.35 12.84
N TRP A 236 12.39 -14.18 12.29
CA TRP A 236 13.52 -15.03 12.64
C TRP A 236 13.92 -14.85 14.10
N LEU A 237 13.98 -13.61 14.60
CA LEU A 237 14.33 -13.30 15.98
C LEU A 237 13.33 -13.90 16.99
N ILE A 238 12.03 -13.83 16.68
CA ILE A 238 10.97 -14.43 17.49
C ILE A 238 11.06 -15.97 17.48
N THR A 239 11.30 -16.58 16.32
CA THR A 239 11.35 -18.04 16.21
C THR A 239 12.59 -18.67 16.84
N HIS A 240 13.67 -17.90 16.98
CA HIS A 240 14.95 -18.36 17.52
C HIS A 240 15.23 -17.82 18.94
N SER A 241 14.22 -17.34 19.66
CA SER A 241 14.39 -16.81 21.02
C SER A 241 14.33 -17.87 22.14
N CYS A 242 14.20 -19.16 21.80
CA CYS A 242 13.91 -20.23 22.76
C CYS A 242 15.09 -20.67 23.65
N SER A 243 16.32 -20.20 23.39
CA SER A 243 17.51 -20.59 24.17
C SER A 243 18.13 -19.39 24.88
N LEU A 244 18.25 -19.46 26.21
CA LEU A 244 19.07 -18.53 26.99
C LEU A 244 20.40 -19.20 27.41
N PRO A 245 21.55 -18.52 27.23
CA PRO A 245 21.73 -17.22 26.57
C PRO A 245 21.48 -17.30 25.06
N GLN A 246 21.01 -16.20 24.47
CA GLN A 246 20.84 -16.12 23.00
C GLN A 246 22.21 -16.22 22.32
N SER A 247 22.25 -16.77 21.10
CA SER A 247 23.50 -16.91 20.33
C SER A 247 24.08 -15.55 19.92
N GLU A 248 25.37 -15.50 19.62
CA GLU A 248 26.02 -14.29 19.06
C GLU A 248 25.35 -13.84 17.76
N GLU A 249 24.96 -14.80 16.92
CA GLU A 249 24.20 -14.56 15.70
C GLU A 249 22.85 -13.89 15.98
N TRP A 250 22.14 -14.32 17.02
CA TRP A 250 20.89 -13.70 17.42
C TRP A 250 21.10 -12.24 17.82
N HIS A 251 22.12 -11.94 18.64
CA HIS A 251 22.44 -10.57 19.05
C HIS A 251 22.84 -9.68 17.87
N ARG A 252 23.63 -10.22 16.93
CA ARG A 252 24.05 -9.52 15.72
C ARG A 252 22.84 -9.13 14.86
N ARG A 253 21.90 -10.05 14.67
CA ARG A 253 20.65 -9.80 13.91
C ARG A 253 19.70 -8.86 14.65
N ALA A 254 19.56 -9.01 15.97
CA ALA A 254 18.78 -8.10 16.80
C ALA A 254 19.28 -6.66 16.70
N LYS A 255 20.61 -6.46 16.71
CA LYS A 255 21.23 -5.13 16.50
C LYS A 255 20.95 -4.58 15.10
N ALA A 256 21.00 -5.40 14.07
CA ALA A 256 20.67 -4.97 12.70
C ALA A 256 19.18 -4.60 12.56
N PHE A 257 18.28 -5.34 13.22
CA PHE A 257 16.86 -5.02 13.28
C PHE A 257 16.60 -3.69 14.00
N ASP A 258 17.26 -3.49 15.15
CA ASP A 258 17.20 -2.25 15.93
C ASP A 258 17.61 -1.02 15.09
N GLN A 259 18.68 -1.13 14.31
CA GLN A 259 19.13 -0.08 13.37
C GLN A 259 18.06 0.26 12.31
N MET A 260 17.34 -0.74 11.79
CA MET A 260 16.24 -0.49 10.86
C MET A 260 15.05 0.20 11.54
N CYS A 261 14.71 -0.21 12.78
CA CYS A 261 13.68 0.48 13.57
C CYS A 261 14.05 1.95 13.85
N ASP A 262 15.32 2.21 14.20
CA ASP A 262 15.83 3.56 14.41
C ASP A 262 15.76 4.41 13.14
N ALA A 263 16.03 3.84 11.97
CA ALA A 263 15.88 4.54 10.70
C ALA A 263 14.43 5.01 10.46
N VAL A 264 13.43 4.18 10.78
CA VAL A 264 12.01 4.56 10.69
C VAL A 264 11.66 5.69 11.66
N VAL A 265 12.18 5.66 12.89
CA VAL A 265 11.96 6.71 13.88
C VAL A 265 12.60 8.03 13.44
N GLN A 266 13.82 7.98 12.88
CA GLN A 266 14.49 9.16 12.33
C GLN A 266 13.73 9.73 11.12
N MET A 267 13.30 8.88 10.19
CA MET A 267 12.47 9.26 9.05
C MET A 267 11.20 9.99 9.51
N PHE A 268 10.48 9.44 10.50
CA PHE A 268 9.32 10.10 11.10
C PHE A 268 9.66 11.49 11.66
N ASN A 269 10.76 11.61 12.40
CA ASN A 269 11.15 12.88 13.02
C ASN A 269 11.46 13.95 11.97
N ARG A 270 12.14 13.59 10.87
CA ARG A 270 12.45 14.52 9.77
C ARG A 270 11.19 14.90 9.00
N LEU A 271 10.33 13.93 8.65
CA LEU A 271 9.05 14.17 7.96
C LEU A 271 8.13 15.08 8.77
N SER A 272 8.02 14.86 10.09
CA SER A 272 7.20 15.68 10.99
C SER A 272 7.65 17.14 11.08
N ASN A 273 8.90 17.42 10.68
CA ASN A 273 9.48 18.75 10.66
C ASN A 273 9.60 19.34 9.24
N ALA A 274 9.12 18.65 8.20
CA ALA A 274 9.21 19.12 6.82
C ALA A 274 8.54 20.49 6.62
N ALA A 275 9.02 21.25 5.63
CA ALA A 275 8.53 22.60 5.38
C ALA A 275 7.08 22.58 4.86
N ASN A 276 6.80 21.67 3.93
CA ASN A 276 5.49 21.50 3.33
C ASN A 276 4.53 20.79 4.30
N ARG A 277 3.55 21.54 4.83
CA ARG A 277 2.60 21.03 5.83
C ARG A 277 1.45 20.24 5.20
N LEU A 278 1.08 20.52 3.96
CA LEU A 278 0.02 19.79 3.26
C LEU A 278 0.39 18.32 3.08
N ILE A 279 1.59 18.06 2.53
CA ILE A 279 2.08 16.69 2.36
C ILE A 279 2.18 15.97 3.72
N LEU A 280 2.64 16.69 4.76
CA LEU A 280 2.72 16.12 6.11
C LEU A 280 1.34 15.75 6.65
N TYR A 281 0.32 16.59 6.51
CA TYR A 281 -1.01 16.32 7.07
C TYR A 281 -1.68 15.12 6.42
N ASP A 282 -1.55 14.97 5.11
CA ASP A 282 -2.00 13.76 4.39
C ASP A 282 -1.25 12.50 4.86
N LEU A 283 0.04 12.63 5.20
CA LEU A 283 0.89 11.50 5.59
C LEU A 283 0.79 11.12 7.07
N TYR A 284 0.43 12.06 7.95
CA TYR A 284 0.74 12.01 9.39
C TYR A 284 0.23 10.75 10.09
N ASN A 285 -1.02 10.36 9.81
CA ASN A 285 -1.64 9.19 10.43
C ASN A 285 -0.87 7.91 10.11
N TYR A 286 -0.44 7.73 8.85
CA TYR A 286 0.29 6.55 8.41
C TYR A 286 1.69 6.46 9.02
N ILE A 287 2.45 7.57 9.03
CA ILE A 287 3.81 7.56 9.58
C ILE A 287 3.82 7.42 11.11
N CYS A 288 2.79 7.93 11.79
CA CYS A 288 2.59 7.74 13.22
C CYS A 288 2.31 6.26 13.53
N ASP A 289 1.44 5.64 12.73
CA ASP A 289 1.08 4.23 12.86
C ASP A 289 2.30 3.31 12.71
N ILE A 290 3.03 3.42 11.59
CA ILE A 290 4.21 2.58 11.33
C ILE A 290 5.32 2.80 12.35
N LYS A 291 5.60 4.06 12.75
CA LYS A 291 6.58 4.38 13.81
C LYS A 291 6.24 3.63 15.08
N SER A 292 4.97 3.68 15.47
CA SER A 292 4.53 3.08 16.72
C SER A 292 4.58 1.55 16.64
N GLY A 293 4.22 0.97 15.48
CA GLY A 293 4.35 -0.46 15.21
C GLY A 293 5.80 -0.97 15.31
N VAL A 294 6.76 -0.27 14.68
CA VAL A 294 8.18 -0.66 14.76
C VAL A 294 8.76 -0.46 16.16
N CYS A 295 8.32 0.56 16.90
CA CYS A 295 8.74 0.76 18.30
C CYS A 295 8.29 -0.40 19.19
N LEU A 296 7.07 -0.91 18.99
CA LEU A 296 6.56 -2.06 19.73
C LEU A 296 7.33 -3.35 19.36
N ALA A 297 7.60 -3.57 18.08
CA ALA A 297 8.40 -4.70 17.62
C ALA A 297 9.83 -4.66 18.20
N ARG A 298 10.47 -3.48 18.22
CA ARG A 298 11.79 -3.26 18.84
C ARG A 298 11.78 -3.57 20.34
N ALA A 299 10.74 -3.11 21.06
CA ALA A 299 10.60 -3.41 22.48
C ALA A 299 10.43 -4.91 22.74
N HIS A 300 9.63 -5.60 21.92
CA HIS A 300 9.46 -7.04 22.01
C HIS A 300 10.78 -7.81 21.80
N VAL A 301 11.54 -7.48 20.75
CA VAL A 301 12.86 -8.08 20.51
C VAL A 301 13.82 -7.81 21.66
N THR A 302 13.81 -6.60 22.24
CA THR A 302 14.64 -6.26 23.40
C THR A 302 14.34 -7.16 24.60
N ALA A 303 13.05 -7.39 24.89
CA ALA A 303 12.61 -8.29 25.94
C ALA A 303 13.05 -9.75 25.70
N LEU A 304 12.97 -10.25 24.46
CA LEU A 304 13.44 -11.60 24.10
C LEU A 304 14.95 -11.79 24.33
N GLY A 305 15.72 -10.70 24.28
CA GLY A 305 17.15 -10.67 24.58
C GLY A 305 17.48 -10.61 26.08
N GLY A 306 16.48 -10.68 26.97
CA GLY A 306 16.67 -10.61 28.43
C GLY A 306 16.95 -9.20 28.97
N ARG A 307 16.66 -8.16 28.19
CA ARG A 307 16.74 -6.75 28.61
C ARG A 307 15.34 -6.20 28.81
N ASP A 308 15.15 -5.39 29.85
CA ASP A 308 13.85 -4.75 30.08
C ASP A 308 13.59 -3.68 29.02
N PRO A 309 12.48 -3.76 28.27
CA PRO A 309 12.08 -2.69 27.38
C PRO A 309 11.67 -1.45 28.19
N HIS A 310 11.56 -0.29 27.51
CA HIS A 310 11.01 0.90 28.14
C HIS A 310 9.60 0.60 28.70
N PRO A 311 9.25 1.02 29.94
CA PRO A 311 7.98 0.63 30.58
C PRO A 311 6.72 0.92 29.74
N ALA A 312 6.69 2.07 29.06
CA ALA A 312 5.57 2.45 28.16
C ALA A 312 5.40 1.56 26.91
N LEU A 313 6.36 0.67 26.64
CA LEU A 313 6.36 -0.28 25.51
C LEU A 313 6.46 -1.74 26.00
N ALA A 314 6.35 -1.97 27.31
CA ALA A 314 6.34 -3.32 27.87
C ALA A 314 5.03 -4.03 27.48
N LEU A 315 5.13 -5.27 27.03
CA LEU A 315 3.98 -6.12 26.73
C LEU A 315 3.51 -6.77 28.05
N THR A 316 2.49 -6.19 28.67
CA THR A 316 1.89 -6.63 29.94
C THR A 316 0.50 -7.22 29.72
N ASP A 317 -0.02 -7.91 30.74
CA ASP A 317 -1.42 -8.40 30.75
C ASP A 317 -2.45 -7.26 30.90
N ASP A 318 -1.99 -6.06 31.27
CA ASP A 318 -2.77 -4.82 31.33
C ASP A 318 -2.07 -3.74 30.48
N PRO A 319 -2.20 -3.81 29.14
CA PRO A 319 -1.49 -2.90 28.25
C PRO A 319 -2.29 -1.61 28.01
N GLU A 320 -1.57 -0.54 27.72
CA GLU A 320 -2.16 0.74 27.33
C GLU A 320 -3.00 0.62 26.03
N PRO A 321 -4.02 1.47 25.82
CA PRO A 321 -4.94 1.35 24.68
C PRO A 321 -4.27 1.36 23.29
N TRP A 322 -3.11 2.02 23.16
CA TRP A 322 -2.33 2.03 21.90
C TRP A 322 -1.56 0.73 21.62
N GLY A 323 -1.53 -0.20 22.59
CA GLY A 323 -0.95 -1.54 22.43
C GLY A 323 -1.79 -2.47 21.56
N PHE A 324 -3.10 -2.20 21.41
CA PHE A 324 -4.00 -2.96 20.55
C PHE A 324 -4.54 -2.09 19.41
N ARG A 325 -4.08 -2.36 18.17
CA ARG A 325 -4.52 -1.61 16.98
C ARG A 325 -5.80 -2.20 16.36
N GLY A 326 -6.50 -1.32 15.63
CA GLY A 326 -7.65 -1.65 14.79
C GLY A 326 -9.02 -1.55 15.45
N GLY A 327 -9.09 -1.27 16.76
CA GLY A 327 -10.35 -1.21 17.51
C GLY A 327 -11.21 -2.46 17.31
N LEU A 328 -12.54 -2.28 17.35
CA LEU A 328 -13.50 -3.37 17.15
C LEU A 328 -13.35 -4.07 15.78
N SER A 329 -13.01 -3.33 14.73
CA SER A 329 -12.77 -3.91 13.41
C SER A 329 -11.57 -4.87 13.44
N GLY A 330 -10.47 -4.45 14.07
CA GLY A 330 -9.29 -5.28 14.26
C GLY A 330 -9.56 -6.54 15.09
N GLU A 331 -10.45 -6.47 16.08
CA GLU A 331 -10.89 -7.64 16.85
C GLU A 331 -11.62 -8.65 15.97
N PHE A 332 -12.63 -8.21 15.21
CA PHE A 332 -13.33 -9.09 14.27
C PHE A 332 -12.38 -9.69 13.24
N GLN A 333 -11.48 -8.88 12.68
CA GLN A 333 -10.49 -9.33 11.72
C GLN A 333 -9.60 -10.45 12.28
N ARG A 334 -9.08 -10.32 13.51
CA ARG A 334 -8.27 -11.37 14.16
C ARG A 334 -9.01 -12.69 14.36
N MET A 335 -10.35 -12.69 14.36
CA MET A 335 -11.17 -13.89 14.47
C MET A 335 -11.46 -14.58 13.13
N LEU A 336 -11.20 -13.93 11.99
CA LEU A 336 -11.52 -14.48 10.67
C LEU A 336 -10.46 -15.49 10.20
N PRO A 337 -10.86 -16.65 9.60
CA PRO A 337 -9.93 -17.69 9.13
C PRO A 337 -8.93 -17.25 8.06
N SER A 338 -9.21 -16.13 7.37
CA SER A 338 -8.39 -15.59 6.29
C SER A 338 -7.52 -14.42 6.71
N HIS A 339 -7.62 -13.93 7.95
CA HIS A 339 -6.76 -12.87 8.43
C HIS A 339 -5.31 -13.38 8.51
N GLY A 340 -4.41 -12.66 7.85
CA GLY A 340 -3.00 -13.05 7.69
C GLY A 340 -2.70 -14.13 6.65
N ASN A 341 -3.67 -14.61 5.86
CA ASN A 341 -3.42 -15.66 4.84
C ASN A 341 -2.45 -15.24 3.72
N ARG A 342 -2.22 -13.93 3.56
CA ARG A 342 -1.28 -13.31 2.61
C ARG A 342 -0.16 -12.53 3.28
N ASP A 343 -0.11 -12.50 4.61
CA ASP A 343 1.02 -11.91 5.31
C ASP A 343 2.25 -12.79 5.04
N LEU A 344 3.43 -12.16 4.98
CA LEU A 344 4.70 -12.88 4.76
C LEU A 344 4.92 -14.01 5.77
N PHE A 345 4.27 -13.95 6.94
CA PHE A 345 4.38 -14.93 8.01
C PHE A 345 3.01 -15.35 8.52
N ARG A 346 2.77 -16.67 8.52
CA ARG A 346 1.48 -17.31 8.85
C ARG A 346 1.31 -17.71 10.32
N ILE A 347 2.22 -17.34 11.21
CA ILE A 347 2.18 -17.85 12.59
C ILE A 347 1.38 -16.88 13.47
N PRO A 348 0.08 -17.12 13.74
CA PRO A 348 -0.53 -16.51 14.90
C PRO A 348 0.19 -17.03 16.15
N PRO A 349 0.35 -16.23 17.21
CA PRO A 349 0.74 -16.78 18.49
C PRO A 349 -0.24 -17.91 18.83
N LYS A 350 0.29 -19.10 19.09
CA LYS A 350 -0.51 -20.23 19.57
C LYS A 350 -1.15 -19.79 20.90
N THR A 351 -2.38 -19.31 20.88
CA THR A 351 -3.20 -19.28 22.09
C THR A 351 -3.28 -20.71 22.57
N ARG A 352 -2.89 -20.97 23.82
CA ARG A 352 -3.14 -22.26 24.45
C ARG A 352 -4.65 -22.46 24.44
N ILE A 353 -5.15 -23.33 23.57
CA ILE A 353 -6.54 -23.76 23.60
C ILE A 353 -6.69 -24.56 24.90
N TYR A 354 -7.27 -23.92 25.91
CA TYR A 354 -7.69 -24.63 27.11
C TYR A 354 -8.93 -25.45 26.73
N SER A 355 -8.77 -26.76 26.63
CA SER A 355 -9.91 -27.67 26.56
C SER A 355 -10.54 -27.73 27.94
N ILE A 356 -11.65 -27.03 28.14
CA ILE A 356 -12.49 -27.20 29.33
C ILE A 356 -13.16 -28.57 29.19
N ARG A 357 -12.59 -29.59 29.84
CA ARG A 357 -13.25 -30.90 29.98
C ARG A 357 -14.33 -30.81 31.06
N ALA A 358 -15.35 -31.66 30.95
CA ALA A 358 -16.41 -31.74 31.95
C ALA A 358 -15.84 -32.01 33.35
N TRP A 359 -16.51 -31.44 34.36
CA TRP A 359 -16.18 -31.62 35.77
C TRP A 359 -16.23 -33.09 36.15
N THR A 360 -15.25 -33.54 36.92
CA THR A 360 -15.18 -34.90 37.47
C THR A 360 -15.01 -34.85 38.98
N THR A 361 -15.35 -35.93 39.66
CA THR A 361 -15.19 -36.08 41.11
C THR A 361 -13.74 -35.97 41.60
N ARG A 362 -12.75 -36.00 40.69
CA ARG A 362 -11.33 -35.75 41.01
C ARG A 362 -10.98 -34.26 41.13
N ASP A 363 -11.84 -33.38 40.62
CA ASP A 363 -11.64 -31.93 40.64
C ASP A 363 -12.13 -31.31 41.97
N GLN A 364 -12.64 -32.16 42.88
CA GLN A 364 -13.09 -31.79 44.22
C GLN A 364 -11.91 -31.69 45.18
N VAL A 365 -11.03 -30.71 44.98
CA VAL A 365 -9.98 -30.37 45.94
C VAL A 365 -10.44 -29.18 46.76
N THR A 366 -10.51 -29.41 48.06
CA THR A 366 -10.85 -28.48 49.14
C THR A 366 -10.17 -27.13 48.93
N HIS A 367 -10.95 -26.08 48.64
CA HIS A 367 -10.86 -24.71 49.17
C HIS A 367 -11.57 -23.75 48.20
N PHE A 368 -12.70 -23.21 48.68
CA PHE A 368 -13.41 -22.09 48.07
C PHE A 368 -12.62 -20.81 48.32
N PHE A 369 -12.48 -19.97 47.29
CA PHE A 369 -12.51 -18.51 47.43
C PHE A 369 -13.24 -17.93 46.21
N PHE A 370 -14.41 -17.33 46.47
CA PHE A 370 -14.93 -16.20 45.69
C PHE A 370 -14.31 -14.94 46.32
N ILE A 371 -13.64 -14.10 45.54
CA ILE A 371 -14.10 -12.81 44.97
C ILE A 371 -13.30 -12.60 43.69
#